data_AF-A0A9N9JK21-F1
#
_entry.id   AF-A0A9N9JK21-F1
#
_cell.length_a   1.000
_cell.length_b   1.000
_cell.length_c   1.000
_cell.angle_alpha   90.00
_cell.angle_beta   90.00
_cell.angle_gamma   90.00
#
_symmetry.space_group_name_H-M   'P 1'
#
loop_
_entity.id
_entity.type
_entity.pdbx_description
1 polymer ?
#
loop_
_entity_poly.entity_id
_entity_poly.type
_entity_poly.pdbx_seq_one_letter_code
_entity_poly.pdbx_strand_id
1 'polypeptide(L)'
;EKRIKTKATEISSQMDVKIGNAPGFKDWSTCKPIYAVHIAHHISFDRKKLLKLANTTEQNYHSSLSYIKKILEIPSLISFDSLAAKFGCPKIIPYVETMFEIFKEEWVKDLSAANIREIDWNDDIYKIAVFGCCGKVFGAQSRINQQLINSPDISVSRPAFQNMTRLIEKYCKSYINELKSQIKNDGLATFMISPMKGSSYVSDEESSLGDRAGSGTMDIGE
;
A
#
# COMPACT_ATOMS: atom_id res chain seq x y z
N GLU A 1 14.33 -12.36 -10.69
CA GLU A 1 15.10 -12.58 -9.45
C GLU A 1 16.39 -11.74 -9.33
N LYS A 2 17.34 -11.82 -10.29
CA LYS A 2 18.64 -11.11 -10.25
C LYS A 2 18.53 -9.58 -10.04
N ARG A 3 17.53 -8.92 -10.65
CA ARG A 3 17.27 -7.48 -10.51
C ARG A 3 16.91 -7.07 -9.06
N ILE A 4 16.12 -7.89 -8.37
CA ILE A 4 15.67 -7.61 -6.99
C ILE A 4 16.82 -7.80 -6.01
N LYS A 5 17.61 -8.88 -6.18
CA LYS A 5 18.82 -9.10 -5.38
C LYS A 5 19.80 -7.93 -5.50
N THR A 6 20.05 -7.47 -6.72
CA THR A 6 20.95 -6.33 -6.96
C THR A 6 20.45 -5.06 -6.26
N LYS A 7 19.15 -4.73 -6.44
CA LYS A 7 18.54 -3.56 -5.79
C LYS A 7 18.53 -3.66 -4.26
N ALA A 8 18.29 -4.85 -3.71
CA ALA A 8 18.34 -5.09 -2.26
C ALA A 8 19.76 -4.90 -1.70
N THR A 9 20.79 -5.39 -2.40
CA THR A 9 22.18 -5.16 -2.00
C THR A 9 22.54 -3.68 -2.02
N GLU A 10 22.10 -2.95 -3.06
CA GLU A 10 22.33 -1.50 -3.16
C GLU A 10 21.65 -0.74 -2.02
N ILE A 11 20.38 -1.02 -1.75
CA ILE A 11 19.65 -0.42 -0.62
C ILE A 11 20.34 -0.76 0.71
N SER A 12 20.79 -2.00 0.90
CA SER A 12 21.51 -2.40 2.11
C SER A 12 22.81 -1.61 2.29
N SER A 13 23.55 -1.37 1.20
CA SER A 13 24.77 -0.54 1.22
C SER A 13 24.45 0.91 1.61
N GLN A 14 23.38 1.49 1.04
CA GLN A 14 22.94 2.83 1.41
C GLN A 14 22.51 2.92 2.87
N MET A 15 21.87 1.89 3.41
CA MET A 15 21.54 1.82 4.84
C MET A 15 22.80 1.82 5.70
N ASP A 16 23.84 1.06 5.33
CA ASP A 16 25.10 1.04 6.08
C ASP A 16 25.79 2.42 6.08
N VAL A 17 25.72 3.17 4.97
CA VAL A 17 26.31 4.51 4.85
C VAL A 17 25.49 5.58 5.59
N LYS A 18 24.17 5.61 5.40
CA LYS A 18 23.32 6.70 5.90
C LYS A 18 22.79 6.48 7.32
N ILE A 19 22.64 5.22 7.75
CA ILE A 19 22.07 4.86 9.06
C ILE A 19 23.18 4.31 9.99
N GLY A 20 24.12 3.54 9.46
CA GLY A 20 25.15 2.88 10.26
C GLY A 20 24.58 1.91 11.30
N ASN A 21 25.26 1.74 12.44
CA ASN A 21 24.72 1.02 13.59
C ASN A 21 23.72 1.92 14.33
N ALA A 22 22.45 1.89 13.93
CA ALA A 22 21.43 2.69 14.57
C ALA A 22 21.02 2.09 15.94
N PRO A 23 21.25 2.80 17.07
CA PRO A 23 20.99 2.28 18.41
C PRO A 23 19.49 2.02 18.69
N GLY A 24 18.59 2.54 17.85
CA GLY A 24 17.15 2.29 17.93
C GLY A 24 16.68 0.97 17.30
N PHE A 25 17.54 0.24 16.58
CA PHE A 25 17.18 -1.02 15.94
C PHE A 25 17.74 -2.19 16.74
N LYS A 26 16.86 -2.90 17.45
CA LYS A 26 17.20 -4.18 18.06
C LYS A 26 17.53 -5.18 16.93
N ASP A 27 18.71 -5.77 16.96
CA ASP A 27 19.19 -6.78 15.99
C ASP A 27 19.23 -6.29 14.53
N TRP A 28 19.86 -5.12 14.31
CA TRP A 28 20.03 -4.51 12.98
C TRP A 28 20.61 -5.46 11.92
N SER A 29 21.56 -6.33 12.30
CA SER A 29 22.16 -7.31 11.40
C SER A 29 21.15 -8.30 10.82
N THR A 30 20.11 -8.66 11.59
CA THR A 30 19.03 -9.55 11.14
C THR A 30 17.94 -8.78 10.39
N CYS A 31 17.58 -7.58 10.86
CA CYS A 31 16.47 -6.82 10.30
C CYS A 31 16.81 -6.09 8.99
N LYS A 32 18.04 -5.58 8.84
CA LYS A 32 18.52 -4.85 7.67
C LYS A 32 18.23 -5.56 6.34
N PRO A 33 18.64 -6.83 6.13
CA PRO A 33 18.38 -7.51 4.85
C PRO A 33 16.88 -7.64 4.56
N ILE A 34 16.04 -7.76 5.59
CA ILE A 34 14.59 -7.85 5.43
C ILE A 34 14.02 -6.52 4.96
N TYR A 35 14.45 -5.39 5.53
CA TYR A 35 14.05 -4.07 5.05
C TYR A 35 14.56 -3.80 3.63
N ALA A 36 15.80 -4.15 3.34
CA ALA A 36 16.39 -3.96 2.02
C ALA A 36 15.63 -4.73 0.93
N VAL A 37 15.27 -5.99 1.21
CA VAL A 37 14.44 -6.81 0.32
C VAL A 37 13.02 -6.24 0.18
N HIS A 38 12.39 -5.82 1.29
CA HIS A 38 11.06 -5.22 1.25
C HIS A 38 11.05 -3.96 0.37
N ILE A 39 12.02 -3.07 0.53
CA ILE A 39 12.10 -1.85 -0.27
C ILE A 39 12.47 -2.15 -1.73
N ALA A 40 13.37 -3.11 -1.98
CA ALA A 40 13.77 -3.50 -3.32
C ALA A 40 12.65 -4.15 -4.13
N HIS A 41 11.75 -4.84 -3.42
CA HIS A 41 10.69 -5.64 -4.01
C HIS A 41 9.34 -4.97 -3.75
N HIS A 42 8.84 -4.25 -4.75
CA HIS A 42 7.48 -3.68 -4.77
C HIS A 42 6.37 -4.76 -4.93
N ILE A 43 6.61 -5.99 -4.47
CA ILE A 43 5.68 -7.12 -4.60
C ILE A 43 5.35 -7.66 -3.20
N SER A 44 4.15 -8.22 -3.16
CA SER A 44 3.48 -8.85 -2.04
C SER A 44 4.28 -9.79 -1.15
N PHE A 45 4.79 -9.28 -0.02
CA PHE A 45 5.17 -10.14 1.10
C PHE A 45 3.97 -10.42 2.02
N ASP A 46 3.87 -11.67 2.46
CA ASP A 46 2.99 -12.02 3.59
C ASP A 46 3.46 -11.24 4.83
N ARG A 47 2.64 -10.26 5.25
CA ARG A 47 2.92 -9.38 6.39
C ARG A 47 3.26 -10.19 7.65
N LYS A 48 2.59 -11.32 7.92
CA LYS A 48 2.86 -12.13 9.13
C LYS A 48 4.21 -12.83 9.05
N LYS A 49 4.56 -13.39 7.88
CA LYS A 49 5.87 -14.03 7.68
C LYS A 49 7.00 -13.01 7.80
N LEU A 50 6.82 -11.84 7.21
CA LEU A 50 7.80 -10.76 7.23
C LEU A 50 8.05 -10.23 8.65
N LEU A 51 6.98 -10.04 9.45
CA LEU A 51 7.11 -9.66 10.86
C LEU A 51 7.78 -10.75 11.71
N LYS A 52 7.48 -12.03 11.45
CA LYS A 52 8.13 -13.16 12.11
C LYS A 52 9.62 -13.24 11.79
N LEU A 53 9.99 -13.03 10.53
CA LEU A 53 11.39 -13.00 10.08
C LEU A 53 12.16 -11.84 10.72
N ALA A 54 11.52 -10.67 10.83
CA ALA A 54 12.12 -9.49 11.44
C ALA A 54 12.11 -9.49 12.97
N ASN A 55 11.54 -10.53 13.61
CA ASN A 55 11.46 -10.70 15.06
C ASN A 55 10.99 -9.44 15.80
N THR A 56 9.96 -8.77 15.28
CA THR A 56 9.50 -7.49 15.81
C THR A 56 7.97 -7.35 15.71
N THR A 57 7.43 -6.34 16.39
CA THR A 57 5.99 -6.03 16.31
C THR A 57 5.66 -5.33 14.99
N GLU A 58 4.40 -5.42 14.57
CA GLU A 58 3.92 -4.72 13.36
C GLU A 58 4.19 -3.22 13.42
N GLN A 59 3.94 -2.61 14.58
CA GLN A 59 4.16 -1.19 14.79
C GLN A 59 5.64 -0.83 14.65
N ASN A 60 6.52 -1.55 15.36
CA ASN A 60 7.96 -1.26 15.33
C ASN A 60 8.55 -1.48 13.93
N TYR A 61 8.12 -2.53 13.23
CA TYR A 61 8.56 -2.81 11.87
C TYR A 61 8.22 -1.67 10.91
N HIS A 62 6.97 -1.22 10.90
CA HIS A 62 6.50 -0.20 9.96
C HIS A 62 7.01 1.20 10.32
N SER A 63 7.16 1.52 11.61
CA SER A 63 7.84 2.74 12.05
C SER A 63 9.30 2.75 11.59
N SER A 64 10.00 1.64 11.75
CA SER A 64 11.38 1.45 11.29
C SER A 64 11.51 1.56 9.77
N LEU A 65 10.61 0.90 9.02
CA LEU A 65 10.59 0.95 7.57
C LEU A 65 10.33 2.37 7.05
N SER A 66 9.40 3.10 7.67
CA SER A 66 9.09 4.49 7.32
C SER A 66 10.29 5.40 7.57
N TYR A 67 10.96 5.24 8.71
CA TYR A 67 12.20 5.95 9.03
C TYR A 67 13.32 5.68 8.02
N ILE A 68 13.54 4.40 7.66
CA ILE A 68 14.54 4.01 6.66
C ILE A 68 14.22 4.63 5.30
N LYS A 69 12.97 4.52 4.82
CA LYS A 69 12.56 5.13 3.55
C LYS A 69 12.81 6.63 3.53
N LYS A 70 12.55 7.32 4.64
CA LYS A 70 12.80 8.76 4.79
C LYS A 70 14.28 9.11 4.68
N ILE A 71 15.16 8.41 5.41
CA ILE A 71 16.62 8.65 5.34
C ILE A 71 17.19 8.33 3.96
N LEU A 72 16.70 7.26 3.35
CA LEU A 72 17.12 6.86 2.01
C LEU A 72 16.47 7.70 0.91
N GLU A 73 15.59 8.65 1.26
CA GLU A 73 14.87 9.52 0.31
C GLU A 73 14.09 8.73 -0.75
N ILE A 74 13.56 7.59 -0.35
CA ILE A 74 12.80 6.71 -1.24
C ILE A 74 11.39 7.28 -1.37
N PRO A 75 10.98 7.72 -2.57
CA PRO A 75 9.69 8.36 -2.75
C PRO A 75 8.57 7.36 -2.50
N SER A 76 7.49 7.87 -1.92
CA SER A 76 6.23 7.15 -1.88
C SER A 76 5.72 6.90 -3.30
N LEU A 77 5.18 5.70 -3.52
CA LEU A 77 4.45 5.33 -4.74
C LEU A 77 2.93 5.39 -4.55
N ILE A 78 2.47 5.86 -3.39
CA ILE A 78 1.05 5.90 -3.03
C ILE A 78 0.49 7.27 -3.41
N SER A 79 -0.43 7.27 -4.36
CA SER A 79 -1.26 8.41 -4.74
C SER A 79 -2.73 8.02 -4.65
N PHE A 80 -3.64 9.00 -4.66
CA PHE A 80 -5.07 8.69 -4.73
C PHE A 80 -5.42 7.94 -6.02
N ASP A 81 -4.78 8.27 -7.14
CA ASP A 81 -4.92 7.53 -8.40
C ASP A 81 -4.46 6.07 -8.28
N SER A 82 -3.29 5.82 -7.67
CA SER A 82 -2.77 4.46 -7.56
C SER A 82 -3.63 3.61 -6.62
N LEU A 83 -4.19 4.20 -5.56
CA LEU A 83 -5.17 3.55 -4.69
C LEU A 83 -6.50 3.32 -5.42
N ALA A 84 -7.05 4.32 -6.09
CA ALA A 84 -8.31 4.21 -6.80
C ALA A 84 -8.26 3.18 -7.93
N ALA A 85 -7.16 3.13 -8.69
CA ALA A 85 -6.90 2.11 -9.69
C ALA A 85 -6.82 0.71 -9.05
N LYS A 86 -6.08 0.57 -7.95
CA LYS A 86 -5.92 -0.70 -7.23
C LYS A 86 -7.25 -1.26 -6.72
N PHE A 87 -8.14 -0.40 -6.24
CA PHE A 87 -9.44 -0.80 -5.69
C PHE A 87 -10.59 -0.71 -6.70
N GLY A 88 -10.33 -0.33 -7.95
CA GLY A 88 -11.34 -0.21 -9.01
C GLY A 88 -12.38 0.88 -8.75
N CYS A 89 -12.01 1.96 -8.05
CA CYS A 89 -12.92 3.05 -7.68
C CYS A 89 -12.43 4.45 -8.11
N PRO A 90 -12.14 4.70 -9.40
CA PRO A 90 -11.64 5.99 -9.88
C PRO A 90 -12.56 7.17 -9.56
N LYS A 91 -13.88 6.94 -9.48
CA LYS A 91 -14.87 7.96 -9.11
C LYS A 91 -14.70 8.48 -7.67
N ILE A 92 -13.95 7.79 -6.81
CA ILE A 92 -13.70 8.23 -5.43
C ILE A 92 -12.70 9.39 -5.36
N ILE A 93 -11.88 9.59 -6.41
CA ILE A 93 -10.74 10.51 -6.43
C ILE A 93 -11.12 11.94 -6.02
N PRO A 94 -12.14 12.59 -6.61
CA PRO A 94 -12.49 13.97 -6.24
C PRO A 94 -12.88 14.10 -4.77
N TYR A 95 -13.50 13.05 -4.19
CA TYR A 95 -13.94 13.04 -2.80
C TYR A 95 -12.78 12.86 -1.83
N VAL A 96 -11.79 12.00 -2.16
CA VAL A 96 -10.60 11.84 -1.32
C VAL A 96 -9.69 13.07 -1.39
N GLU A 97 -9.57 13.71 -2.54
CA GLU A 97 -8.82 14.97 -2.68
C GLU A 97 -9.48 16.09 -1.87
N THR A 98 -10.79 16.28 -2.04
CA THR A 98 -11.55 17.29 -1.27
C THR A 98 -11.46 17.02 0.22
N MET A 99 -11.64 15.77 0.66
CA MET A 99 -11.52 15.42 2.08
C MET A 99 -10.10 15.68 2.62
N PHE A 100 -9.06 15.48 1.80
CA PHE A 100 -7.69 15.72 2.21
C PHE A 100 -7.38 17.22 2.36
N GLU A 101 -7.86 18.07 1.44
CA GLU A 101 -7.70 19.52 1.58
C GLU A 101 -8.44 20.06 2.80
N ILE A 102 -9.70 19.64 3.01
CA ILE A 102 -10.46 20.00 4.22
C ILE A 102 -9.70 19.56 5.48
N PHE A 103 -9.13 18.36 5.48
CA PHE A 103 -8.36 17.86 6.61
C PHE A 103 -7.13 18.74 6.90
N LYS A 104 -6.37 19.13 5.87
CA LYS A 104 -5.22 20.03 6.01
C LYS A 104 -5.65 21.36 6.62
N GLU A 105 -6.68 21.98 6.04
CA GLU A 105 -7.16 23.29 6.45
C GLU A 105 -7.68 23.30 7.88
N GLU A 106 -8.50 22.32 8.26
CA GLU A 106 -9.11 22.28 9.59
C GLU A 106 -8.12 21.81 10.66
N TRP A 107 -7.26 20.83 10.37
CA TRP A 107 -6.33 20.33 11.38
C TRP A 107 -5.22 21.34 11.70
N VAL A 108 -4.73 22.07 10.69
CA VAL A 108 -3.68 23.09 10.89
C VAL A 108 -4.14 24.21 11.82
N LYS A 109 -5.43 24.56 11.85
CA LYS A 109 -5.99 25.58 12.77
C LYS A 109 -5.80 25.20 14.25
N ASP A 110 -5.77 23.91 14.55
CA ASP A 110 -5.62 23.37 15.92
C ASP A 110 -4.14 23.11 16.30
N LEU A 111 -3.18 23.43 15.43
CA LEU A 111 -1.75 23.15 15.63
C LEU A 111 -0.92 24.41 15.86
N SER A 112 0.15 24.28 16.65
CA SER A 112 1.16 25.32 16.81
C SER A 112 2.01 25.45 15.54
N ALA A 113 2.62 26.62 15.33
CA ALA A 113 3.54 26.85 14.20
C ALA A 113 4.72 25.86 14.17
N ALA A 114 5.18 25.39 15.34
CA ALA A 114 6.21 24.37 15.44
C ALA A 114 5.71 23.02 14.91
N ASN A 115 4.54 22.56 15.36
CA ASN A 115 3.96 21.30 14.92
C ASN A 115 3.64 21.31 13.42
N ILE A 116 3.18 22.44 12.87
CA ILE A 116 2.88 22.58 11.44
C ILE A 116 4.14 22.34 10.59
N ARG A 117 5.30 22.86 11.01
CA ARG A 117 6.57 22.68 10.29
C ARG A 117 7.07 21.25 10.28
N GLU A 118 6.63 20.42 11.22
CA GLU A 118 7.01 19.02 11.32
C GLU A 118 6.11 18.10 10.48
N ILE A 119 4.98 18.59 9.96
CA ILE A 119 4.07 17.79 9.15
C ILE A 119 4.67 17.52 7.78
N ASP A 120 4.75 16.24 7.43
CA ASP A 120 5.05 15.79 6.08
C ASP A 120 3.76 15.33 5.39
N TRP A 121 3.10 16.23 4.67
CA TRP A 121 1.86 15.90 3.92
C TRP A 121 2.06 14.84 2.83
N ASN A 122 3.31 14.51 2.48
CA ASN A 122 3.58 13.45 1.53
C ASN A 122 3.57 12.05 2.17
N ASP A 123 3.52 11.95 3.50
CA ASP A 123 3.44 10.67 4.19
C ASP A 123 2.20 9.87 3.75
N ASP A 124 2.44 8.60 3.45
CA ASP A 124 1.45 7.64 2.98
C ASP A 124 0.29 7.48 3.94
N ILE A 125 0.55 7.64 5.24
CA ILE A 125 -0.48 7.52 6.28
C ILE A 125 -1.69 8.41 5.98
N TYR A 126 -1.47 9.62 5.49
CA TYR A 126 -2.55 10.57 5.21
C TYR A 126 -3.40 10.10 4.04
N LYS A 127 -2.76 9.77 2.90
CA LYS A 127 -3.47 9.33 1.70
C LYS A 127 -4.25 8.04 1.95
N ILE A 128 -3.62 7.07 2.63
CA ILE A 128 -4.25 5.80 2.97
C ILE A 128 -5.43 6.01 3.92
N ALA A 129 -5.27 6.84 4.96
CA ALA A 129 -6.32 7.05 5.95
C ALA A 129 -7.51 7.83 5.37
N VAL A 130 -7.27 8.85 4.53
CA VAL A 130 -8.33 9.60 3.83
C VAL A 130 -9.08 8.67 2.88
N PHE A 131 -8.35 7.88 2.07
CA PHE A 131 -8.96 6.90 1.17
C PHE A 131 -9.81 5.88 1.93
N GLY A 132 -9.32 5.40 3.07
CA GLY A 132 -10.07 4.52 3.97
C GLY A 132 -11.33 5.17 4.55
N CYS A 133 -11.31 6.46 4.89
CA CYS A 133 -12.47 7.23 5.35
C CYS A 133 -13.53 7.33 4.24
N CYS A 134 -13.15 7.75 3.03
CA CYS A 134 -14.07 7.82 1.90
C CYS A 134 -14.65 6.44 1.57
N GLY A 135 -13.82 5.40 1.49
CA GLY A 135 -14.30 4.02 1.27
C GLY A 135 -15.31 3.56 2.32
N LYS A 136 -15.16 4.04 3.57
CA LYS A 136 -16.12 3.83 4.66
C LYS A 136 -17.48 4.47 4.38
N VAL A 137 -17.49 5.68 3.81
CA VAL A 137 -18.69 6.44 3.47
C VAL A 137 -19.44 5.81 2.30
N PHE A 138 -18.71 5.37 1.27
CA PHE A 138 -19.28 4.72 0.07
C PHE A 138 -19.58 3.22 0.26
N GLY A 139 -19.84 2.76 1.50
CA GLY A 139 -20.29 1.39 1.77
C GLY A 139 -19.25 0.28 1.55
N ALA A 140 -18.00 0.61 1.24
CA ALA A 140 -16.91 -0.37 1.02
C ALA A 140 -16.17 -0.75 2.33
N GLN A 141 -16.85 -0.54 3.46
CA GLN A 141 -16.31 -0.39 4.81
C GLN A 141 -15.36 -1.50 5.28
N SER A 142 -15.66 -2.76 4.95
CA SER A 142 -14.92 -3.93 5.44
C SER A 142 -13.85 -4.40 4.45
N ARG A 143 -14.17 -4.47 3.16
CA ARG A 143 -13.26 -5.04 2.15
C ARG A 143 -12.12 -4.10 1.82
N ILE A 144 -12.40 -2.82 1.52
CA ILE A 144 -11.34 -1.87 1.15
C ILE A 144 -10.42 -1.64 2.33
N ASN A 145 -10.93 -1.39 3.54
CA ASN A 145 -10.06 -1.13 4.70
C ASN A 145 -9.20 -2.33 5.09
N GLN A 146 -9.75 -3.56 5.03
CA GLN A 146 -8.93 -4.76 5.27
C GLN A 146 -7.91 -4.99 4.17
N GLN A 147 -8.29 -4.87 2.90
CA GLN A 147 -7.38 -5.06 1.76
C GLN A 147 -6.33 -3.95 1.67
N LEU A 148 -6.67 -2.71 2.06
CA LEU A 148 -5.78 -1.56 2.12
C LEU A 148 -4.71 -1.75 3.19
N ILE A 149 -5.09 -2.06 4.44
CA ILE A 149 -4.09 -2.26 5.51
C ILE A 149 -3.27 -3.53 5.29
N ASN A 150 -3.88 -4.59 4.75
CA ASN A 150 -3.18 -5.84 4.46
C ASN A 150 -2.42 -5.77 3.12
N SER A 151 -2.54 -4.66 2.39
CA SER A 151 -1.81 -4.46 1.16
C SER A 151 -0.32 -4.48 1.47
N PRO A 152 0.46 -5.29 0.76
CA PRO A 152 1.88 -5.43 1.02
C PRO A 152 2.67 -4.18 0.66
N ASP A 153 2.18 -3.40 -0.31
CA ASP A 153 2.80 -2.14 -0.74
C ASP A 153 2.63 -1.02 0.30
N ILE A 154 1.80 -1.26 1.33
CA ILE A 154 1.49 -0.29 2.37
C ILE A 154 2.34 -0.58 3.60
N SER A 155 3.28 0.34 3.86
CA SER A 155 4.16 0.34 5.04
C SER A 155 3.53 0.97 6.29
N VAL A 156 2.20 1.05 6.34
CA VAL A 156 1.48 1.64 7.47
C VAL A 156 0.99 0.55 8.43
N SER A 157 1.27 0.72 9.71
CA SER A 157 0.77 -0.19 10.75
C SER A 157 -0.73 -0.01 10.97
N ARG A 158 -1.44 -1.09 11.33
CA ARG A 158 -2.87 -1.02 11.63
C ARG A 158 -3.23 0.01 12.71
N PRO A 159 -2.49 0.14 13.84
CA PRO A 159 -2.80 1.15 14.85
C PRO A 159 -2.61 2.58 14.33
N ALA A 160 -1.54 2.85 13.57
CA ALA A 160 -1.30 4.16 12.97
C ALA A 160 -2.43 4.55 12.01
N PHE A 161 -2.83 3.62 11.13
CA PHE A 161 -3.97 3.81 10.25
C PHE A 161 -5.24 4.16 11.03
N GLN A 162 -5.60 3.37 12.04
CA GLN A 162 -6.81 3.60 12.85
C GLN A 162 -6.79 4.96 13.56
N ASN A 163 -5.65 5.36 14.10
CA ASN A 163 -5.51 6.65 14.76
C ASN A 163 -5.66 7.81 13.78
N MET A 164 -5.05 7.71 12.60
CA MET A 164 -5.18 8.74 11.57
C MET A 164 -6.60 8.82 11.00
N THR A 165 -7.25 7.68 10.75
CA THR A 165 -8.66 7.63 10.33
C THR A 165 -9.57 8.34 11.33
N ARG A 166 -9.39 8.10 12.65
CA ARG A 166 -10.17 8.80 13.69
C ARG A 166 -9.93 10.31 13.68
N LEU A 167 -8.69 10.72 13.46
CA LEU A 167 -8.31 12.13 13.39
C LEU A 167 -8.96 12.80 12.18
N ILE A 168 -8.90 12.19 11.00
CA ILE A 168 -9.57 12.67 9.78
C ILE A 168 -11.09 12.70 9.97
N GLU A 169 -11.69 11.65 10.54
CA GLU A 169 -13.14 11.61 10.84
C GLU A 169 -13.57 12.75 11.79
N LYS A 170 -12.71 13.15 12.74
CA LYS A 170 -12.95 14.28 13.65
C LYS A 170 -13.04 15.61 12.87
N TYR A 171 -12.03 15.92 12.05
CA TYR A 171 -11.95 17.21 11.36
C TYR A 171 -12.85 17.30 10.11
N CYS A 172 -13.04 16.19 9.40
CA CYS A 172 -13.88 16.14 8.19
C CYS A 172 -15.34 15.75 8.47
N LYS A 173 -15.80 15.82 9.72
CA LYS A 173 -17.13 15.34 10.14
C LYS A 173 -18.28 15.95 9.33
N SER A 174 -18.22 17.25 9.06
CA SER A 174 -19.25 17.94 8.27
C SER A 174 -19.34 17.37 6.86
N TYR A 175 -18.20 17.31 6.16
CA TYR A 175 -18.09 16.77 4.81
C TYR A 175 -18.52 15.30 4.73
N ILE A 176 -18.10 14.48 5.71
CA ILE A 176 -18.53 13.07 5.80
C ILE A 176 -20.05 12.95 5.90
N ASN A 177 -20.72 13.83 6.66
CA ASN A 177 -22.17 13.81 6.80
C ASN A 177 -22.89 14.29 5.53
N GLU A 178 -22.31 15.26 4.84
CA GLU A 178 -22.78 15.72 3.53
C GLU A 178 -22.75 14.58 2.51
N LEU A 179 -21.60 13.91 2.36
CA LEU A 179 -21.46 12.77 1.45
C LEU A 179 -22.44 11.64 1.76
N LYS A 180 -22.64 11.32 3.05
CA LYS A 180 -23.64 10.31 3.45
C LYS A 180 -25.06 10.71 3.04
N SER A 181 -25.39 12.00 3.15
CA SER A 181 -26.70 12.52 2.74
C SER A 181 -26.88 12.46 1.22
N GLN A 182 -25.84 12.83 0.45
CA GLN A 182 -25.85 12.72 -1.02
C GLN A 182 -26.03 11.27 -1.47
N ILE A 183 -25.30 10.32 -0.89
CA ILE A 183 -25.43 8.88 -1.20
C ILE A 183 -26.84 8.37 -0.89
N LYS A 184 -27.46 8.84 0.20
CA LYS A 184 -28.82 8.46 0.58
C LYS A 184 -29.85 8.95 -0.45
N ASN A 185 -29.61 10.11 -1.06
CA ASN A 185 -30.53 10.72 -2.02
C ASN A 185 -30.34 10.19 -3.44
N ASP A 186 -29.08 10.04 -3.90
CA ASP A 186 -28.74 9.77 -5.31
C ASP A 186 -28.38 8.29 -5.57
N GLY A 187 -28.27 7.48 -4.51
CA GLY A 187 -27.92 6.06 -4.58
C GLY A 187 -26.43 5.80 -4.80
N LEU A 188 -25.91 4.74 -4.16
CA LEU A 188 -24.47 4.42 -4.15
C LEU A 188 -23.90 4.07 -5.54
N ALA A 189 -24.73 3.53 -6.45
CA ALA A 189 -24.32 3.12 -7.79
C ALA A 189 -23.85 4.29 -8.68
N THR A 190 -24.32 5.50 -8.39
CA THR A 190 -23.88 6.73 -9.06
C THR A 190 -22.39 6.98 -8.82
N PHE A 191 -21.90 6.58 -7.63
CA PHE A 191 -20.56 6.87 -7.13
C PHE A 191 -19.55 5.71 -7.27
N MET A 192 -20.02 4.45 -7.43
CA MET A 192 -19.14 3.26 -7.54
C MET A 192 -19.35 2.56 -8.88
N ILE A 193 -18.30 2.41 -9.70
CA ILE A 193 -18.31 1.42 -10.79
C ILE A 193 -18.11 0.04 -10.14
N SER A 194 -18.86 -0.98 -10.61
CA SER A 194 -18.80 -2.36 -10.11
C SER A 194 -17.36 -2.87 -9.96
N PRO A 195 -17.06 -3.66 -8.90
CA PRO A 195 -15.76 -4.29 -8.77
C PRO A 195 -15.52 -5.23 -9.96
N MET A 196 -14.37 -5.09 -10.62
CA MET A 196 -13.95 -6.07 -11.63
C MET A 196 -13.88 -7.46 -10.98
N LYS A 197 -14.52 -8.45 -11.63
CA LYS A 197 -14.31 -9.87 -11.35
C LYS A 197 -12.81 -10.16 -11.41
N GLY A 198 -12.36 -11.03 -10.50
CA GLY A 198 -10.96 -11.29 -10.19
C GLY A 198 -10.03 -11.37 -11.38
N SER A 199 -8.87 -10.74 -11.23
CA SER A 199 -7.67 -11.07 -11.99
C SER A 199 -7.38 -12.56 -11.76
N SER A 200 -7.76 -13.38 -12.74
CA SER A 200 -7.20 -14.72 -12.89
C SER A 200 -5.72 -14.54 -13.15
N TYR A 201 -4.91 -15.15 -12.30
CA TYR A 201 -3.51 -15.44 -12.58
C TYR A 201 -3.42 -16.01 -14.01
N VAL A 202 -2.68 -15.33 -14.87
CA VAL A 202 -2.14 -15.91 -16.08
C VAL A 202 -1.11 -16.93 -15.62
N SER A 203 -1.48 -18.20 -15.65
CA SER A 203 -0.53 -19.30 -15.59
C SER A 203 0.14 -19.34 -16.96
N ASP A 204 1.41 -18.95 -17.01
CA ASP A 204 2.25 -19.14 -18.18
C ASP A 204 2.28 -20.62 -18.58
N GLU A 205 2.27 -20.81 -19.90
CA GLU A 205 2.35 -22.07 -20.61
C GLU A 205 3.58 -22.89 -20.17
N GLU A 206 3.36 -24.14 -19.77
CA GLU A 206 4.37 -25.18 -19.92
C GLU A 206 3.90 -26.18 -20.97
N SER A 207 4.64 -26.17 -22.08
CA SER A 207 4.62 -27.12 -23.16
C SER A 207 4.87 -28.55 -22.67
N SER A 208 3.97 -29.46 -22.97
CA SER A 208 4.32 -30.87 -23.14
C SER A 208 3.68 -31.39 -24.42
N LEU A 209 4.55 -31.57 -25.42
CA LEU A 209 4.30 -32.23 -26.68
C LEU A 209 3.55 -33.55 -26.44
N GLY A 210 2.41 -33.68 -27.12
CA GLY A 210 1.63 -34.90 -27.14
C GLY A 210 2.34 -35.97 -27.95
N ASP A 211 2.65 -37.09 -27.29
CA ASP A 211 2.89 -38.36 -27.95
C ASP A 211 1.61 -38.80 -28.67
N ARG A 212 1.69 -38.85 -30.00
CA ARG A 212 0.70 -39.53 -30.84
C ARG A 212 1.41 -40.48 -31.78
N ALA A 213 1.66 -41.69 -31.26
CA ALA A 213 2.01 -42.84 -32.05
C ALA A 213 0.79 -43.27 -32.89
N GLY A 214 0.97 -43.49 -34.19
CA GLY A 214 -0.06 -44.09 -35.03
C GLY A 214 0.10 -43.91 -36.54
N SER A 215 0.90 -44.80 -37.14
CA SER A 215 0.59 -45.55 -38.37
C SER A 215 0.53 -44.86 -39.76
N GLY A 216 1.37 -45.36 -40.67
CA GLY A 216 1.15 -45.41 -42.14
C GLY A 216 2.39 -45.04 -42.96
N THR A 217 3.24 -46.00 -43.40
CA THR A 217 3.30 -46.60 -44.78
C THR A 217 3.51 -45.54 -45.88
N MET A 218 4.55 -45.51 -46.73
CA MET A 218 5.20 -46.50 -47.63
C MET A 218 6.55 -45.88 -48.10
N ASP A 219 7.66 -46.63 -48.25
CA ASP A 219 8.23 -47.19 -49.51
C ASP A 219 8.60 -46.10 -50.56
N ILE A 220 9.77 -46.01 -51.22
CA ILE A 220 10.66 -47.01 -51.84
C ILE A 220 12.10 -46.45 -52.00
N GLY A 221 13.07 -47.34 -51.88
CA GLY A 221 14.39 -47.34 -52.53
C GLY A 221 15.08 -48.62 -52.06
N GLU A 222 15.21 -49.71 -52.84
CA GLU A 222 15.33 -49.89 -54.30
C GLU A 222 14.12 -50.54 -55.00
#